data_AF-A0A2B4RKF8-F1
#
_entry.id   AF-A0A2B4RKF8-F1
#
_cell.length_a   1.000
_cell.length_b   1.000
_cell.length_c   1.000
_cell.angle_alpha   90.00
_cell.angle_beta   90.00
_cell.angle_gamma   90.00
#
_symmetry.space_group_name_H-M   'P 1'
#
loop_
_entity.id
_entity.type
_entity.pdbx_description
1 polymer ?
#
loop_
_entity_poly.entity_id
_entity_poly.type
_entity_poly.pdbx_seq_one_letter_code
_entity_poly.pdbx_strand_id
1 'polypeptide(L)'
;MASANAQTDEAINYARLCHLLVNVGSQALRDTFDAIHPPERLHYMLTSQYAKLHSLKQEKVLNGAQWKKLYPTNPLSVSSQDFDMSTLLVLLTNSCGLVPPSTGWNKLPPAPDKSKEAHLARLKHFRRAVYAHTTYAYVKDPEFSRLWKEICNVIVELGGAGYGTAISRLKNDSLHADTVEHYRQLLNQWKQDEVNFKEAFRELEAVKKVEHTMKETLKLGEFLGGGAYGKVYKCFLNSNGFEHPCAVKVVEIKPHSTETRTEVDVFKNEISILSTLKHERILTYYGSEEKDNHLHLFMELMERGSLYDYIKKKKCLDEWESRKFTRQILEGVSFLHSENVIHRDIKGILSEEYSPTSKYV
;
A
#
# COMPACT_ATOMS: atom_id res chain seq x y z
N MET A 1 38.59 18.02 -26.92
CA MET A 1 37.26 18.28 -27.51
C MET A 1 36.30 17.28 -26.91
N ALA A 2 35.36 17.74 -26.07
CA ALA A 2 34.33 16.89 -25.49
C ALA A 2 33.33 16.52 -26.60
N SER A 3 33.12 15.22 -26.81
CA SER A 3 32.06 14.69 -27.66
C SER A 3 30.71 15.07 -27.05
N ALA A 4 29.95 15.94 -27.71
CA ALA A 4 28.55 16.17 -27.39
C ALA A 4 27.80 14.83 -27.57
N ASN A 5 27.29 14.27 -26.48
CA ASN A 5 26.45 13.07 -26.51
C ASN A 5 25.19 13.38 -27.35
N ALA A 6 25.15 12.89 -28.59
CA ALA A 6 23.92 12.87 -29.36
C ALA A 6 22.88 12.02 -28.59
N GLN A 7 21.74 12.63 -28.26
CA GLN A 7 20.65 11.90 -27.62
C GLN A 7 20.06 10.89 -28.61
N THR A 8 19.77 9.68 -28.15
CA THR A 8 19.14 8.67 -29.00
C THR A 8 17.67 9.00 -29.23
N ASP A 9 17.11 8.57 -30.36
CA ASP A 9 15.70 8.77 -30.68
C ASP A 9 14.78 8.19 -29.59
N GLU A 10 15.16 7.07 -28.97
CA GLU A 10 14.39 6.46 -27.87
C GLU A 10 14.40 7.29 -26.59
N ALA A 11 15.48 8.02 -26.30
CA ALA A 11 15.55 8.94 -25.17
C ALA A 11 14.66 10.17 -25.41
N ILE A 12 14.64 10.67 -26.66
CA ILE A 12 13.74 11.76 -27.08
C ILE A 12 12.28 11.30 -26.98
N ASN A 13 11.97 10.08 -27.42
CA ASN A 13 10.62 9.49 -27.29
C ASN A 13 10.15 9.42 -25.84
N TYR A 14 11.01 8.98 -24.93
CA TYR A 14 10.69 8.97 -23.50
C TYR A 14 10.42 10.39 -22.99
N ALA A 15 11.29 11.36 -23.29
CA ALA A 15 11.08 12.75 -22.88
C ALA A 15 9.81 13.37 -23.47
N ARG A 16 9.43 13.01 -24.69
CA ARG A 16 8.14 13.40 -25.30
C ARG A 16 6.95 12.87 -24.49
N LEU A 17 6.99 11.61 -24.06
CA LEU A 17 5.94 11.05 -23.21
C LEU A 17 5.90 11.72 -21.83
N CYS A 18 7.06 12.02 -21.24
CA CYS A 18 7.15 12.79 -19.99
C CYS A 18 6.50 14.16 -20.16
N HIS A 19 6.89 14.90 -21.19
CA HIS A 19 6.37 16.24 -21.48
C HIS A 19 4.85 16.21 -21.74
N LEU A 20 4.37 15.23 -22.51
CA LEU A 20 2.95 15.03 -22.78
C LEU A 20 2.15 14.83 -21.48
N LEU A 21 2.63 14.01 -20.54
CA LEU A 21 1.94 13.77 -19.27
C LEU A 21 2.07 14.95 -18.30
N VAL A 22 3.28 15.48 -18.12
CA VAL A 22 3.59 16.51 -17.12
C VAL A 22 2.90 17.83 -17.45
N ASN A 23 2.92 18.26 -18.71
CA ASN A 23 2.33 19.53 -19.09
C ASN A 23 0.90 19.35 -19.60
N VAL A 24 0.75 18.67 -20.73
CA VAL A 24 -0.54 18.60 -21.43
C VAL A 24 -1.56 17.78 -20.63
N GLY A 25 -1.14 16.63 -20.12
CA GLY A 25 -1.97 15.75 -19.30
C GLY A 25 -2.37 16.39 -17.97
N SER A 26 -1.44 17.01 -17.25
CA SER A 26 -1.76 17.75 -16.02
C SER A 26 -2.71 18.91 -16.29
N GLN A 27 -2.53 19.66 -17.39
CA GLN A 27 -3.43 20.77 -17.72
C GLN A 27 -4.84 20.27 -18.03
N ALA A 28 -5.00 19.20 -18.80
CA ALA A 28 -6.32 18.62 -19.08
C ALA A 28 -7.03 18.12 -17.82
N LEU A 29 -6.28 17.53 -16.88
CA LEU A 29 -6.82 17.15 -15.57
C LEU A 29 -7.17 18.37 -14.72
N ARG A 30 -6.36 19.44 -14.78
CA ARG A 30 -6.59 20.69 -14.05
C ARG A 30 -7.85 21.37 -14.53
N ASP A 31 -8.03 21.52 -15.84
CA ASP A 31 -9.25 22.08 -16.43
C ASP A 31 -10.48 21.24 -16.06
N THR A 32 -10.34 19.91 -16.07
CA THR A 32 -11.42 19.00 -15.63
C THR A 32 -11.77 19.22 -14.17
N PHE A 33 -10.76 19.38 -13.31
CA PHE A 33 -10.92 19.63 -11.88
C PHE A 33 -11.54 21.00 -11.61
N ASP A 34 -11.02 22.06 -12.25
CA ASP A 34 -11.49 23.43 -12.09
C ASP A 34 -12.92 23.62 -12.63
N ALA A 35 -13.33 22.83 -13.63
CA ALA A 35 -14.72 22.78 -14.09
C ALA A 35 -15.69 22.20 -13.03
N ILE A 36 -15.22 21.34 -12.13
CA ILE A 36 -16.01 20.78 -11.01
C ILE A 36 -15.90 21.69 -9.78
N HIS A 37 -14.71 22.22 -9.54
CA HIS A 37 -14.36 23.04 -8.39
C HIS A 37 -13.64 24.31 -8.85
N PRO A 38 -14.38 25.39 -9.16
CA PRO A 38 -13.79 26.64 -9.62
C PRO A 38 -12.69 27.16 -8.68
N PRO A 39 -11.57 27.69 -9.21
CA PRO A 39 -10.41 28.10 -8.41
C PRO A 39 -10.75 29.03 -7.24
N GLU A 40 -11.73 29.93 -7.41
CA GLU A 40 -12.16 30.88 -6.39
C GLU A 40 -12.79 30.18 -5.17
N ARG A 41 -13.31 28.97 -5.36
CA ARG A 41 -13.97 28.15 -4.33
C ARG A 41 -13.12 26.98 -3.86
N LEU A 42 -11.90 26.86 -4.36
CA LEU A 42 -11.01 25.73 -4.07
C LEU A 42 -10.80 25.55 -2.56
N HIS A 43 -10.52 26.63 -1.83
CA HIS A 43 -10.33 26.59 -0.38
C HIS A 43 -11.57 26.07 0.36
N TYR A 44 -12.79 26.51 0.00
CA TYR A 44 -14.02 26.00 0.59
C TYR A 44 -14.22 24.50 0.34
N MET A 45 -13.96 24.04 -0.89
CA MET A 45 -14.04 22.61 -1.22
C MET A 45 -13.07 21.82 -0.36
N LEU A 46 -11.80 22.25 -0.27
CA LEU A 46 -10.79 21.56 0.52
C LEU A 46 -11.17 21.53 2.01
N THR A 47 -11.69 22.63 2.56
CA THR A 47 -12.22 22.65 3.93
C THR A 47 -13.36 21.63 4.10
N SER A 48 -14.32 21.57 3.17
CA SER A 48 -15.44 20.61 3.26
C SER A 48 -15.01 19.15 3.13
N GLN A 49 -13.94 18.89 2.38
CA GLN A 49 -13.38 17.56 2.15
C GLN A 49 -12.25 17.21 3.12
N TYR A 50 -12.01 18.04 4.15
CA TYR A 50 -10.86 17.91 5.05
C TYR A 50 -10.76 16.51 5.66
N ALA A 51 -11.83 15.99 6.24
CA ALA A 51 -11.82 14.68 6.89
C ALA A 51 -11.41 13.56 5.91
N LYS A 52 -11.97 13.58 4.69
CA LYS A 52 -11.68 12.60 3.64
C LYS A 52 -10.23 12.71 3.14
N LEU A 53 -9.79 13.93 2.81
CA LEU A 53 -8.42 14.17 2.35
C LEU A 53 -7.40 13.88 3.46
N HIS A 54 -7.74 14.18 4.70
CA HIS A 54 -6.92 13.83 5.86
C HIS A 54 -6.84 12.31 6.04
N SER A 55 -7.93 11.56 5.87
CA SER A 55 -7.89 10.09 5.84
C SER A 55 -6.98 9.60 4.71
N LEU A 56 -7.09 10.15 3.50
CA LEU A 56 -6.18 9.82 2.39
C LEU A 56 -4.72 10.17 2.67
N LYS A 57 -4.45 11.21 3.47
CA LYS A 57 -3.11 11.53 3.97
C LYS A 57 -2.63 10.52 5.03
N GLN A 58 -3.53 10.02 5.88
CA GLN A 58 -3.21 8.98 6.86
C GLN A 58 -2.95 7.64 6.18
N GLU A 59 -3.78 7.28 5.20
CA GLU A 59 -3.69 6.10 4.31
C GLU A 59 -2.58 6.22 3.27
N LYS A 60 -1.83 7.33 3.28
CA LYS A 60 -0.68 7.56 2.39
C LYS A 60 -1.01 7.44 0.91
N VAL A 61 -2.17 7.95 0.53
CA VAL A 61 -2.50 8.28 -0.86
C VAL A 61 -1.98 9.67 -1.23
N LEU A 62 -1.91 10.59 -0.24
CA LEU A 62 -1.33 11.93 -0.37
C LEU A 62 -0.05 12.07 0.46
N ASN A 63 1.03 12.52 -0.16
CA ASN A 63 2.30 12.76 0.53
C ASN A 63 2.36 14.13 1.22
N GLY A 64 3.40 14.38 2.01
CA GLY A 64 3.56 15.63 2.77
C GLY A 64 3.73 16.87 1.90
N ALA A 65 4.39 16.77 0.75
CA ALA A 65 4.55 17.89 -0.18
C ALA A 65 3.22 18.26 -0.84
N GLN A 66 2.46 17.25 -1.30
CA GLN A 66 1.10 17.42 -1.82
C GLN A 66 0.17 18.01 -0.75
N TRP A 67 0.28 17.53 0.50
CA TRP A 67 -0.52 18.07 1.61
C TRP A 67 -0.27 19.55 1.86
N LYS A 68 1.00 20.00 1.83
CA LYS A 68 1.34 21.43 2.01
C LYS A 68 0.79 22.30 0.88
N LYS A 69 0.67 21.76 -0.33
CA LYS A 69 0.02 22.45 -1.46
C LYS A 69 -1.50 22.51 -1.30
N LEU A 70 -2.12 21.46 -0.75
CA LEU A 70 -3.57 21.43 -0.48
C LEU A 70 -3.96 22.29 0.73
N TYR A 71 -3.13 22.31 1.78
CA TYR A 71 -3.37 23.05 3.01
C TYR A 71 -2.16 23.92 3.35
N PRO A 72 -1.92 25.00 2.58
CA PRO A 72 -0.88 25.97 2.87
C PRO A 72 -1.18 26.75 4.15
N THR A 73 -0.18 27.43 4.71
CA THR A 73 -0.32 28.27 5.92
C THR A 73 -1.41 29.33 5.76
N ASN A 74 -1.53 29.91 4.57
CA ASN A 74 -2.63 30.78 4.20
C ASN A 74 -3.64 30.01 3.32
N PRO A 75 -4.81 29.60 3.82
CA PRO A 75 -5.77 28.81 3.04
C PRO A 75 -6.25 29.49 1.76
N LEU A 76 -6.20 30.83 1.68
CA LEU A 76 -6.60 31.58 0.49
C LEU A 76 -5.52 31.58 -0.61
N SER A 77 -4.29 31.16 -0.31
CA SER A 77 -3.22 31.08 -1.31
C SER A 77 -3.20 29.75 -2.06
N VAL A 78 -4.12 28.83 -1.76
CA VAL A 78 -4.20 27.54 -2.46
C VAL A 78 -4.58 27.76 -3.92
N SER A 79 -3.85 27.13 -4.83
CA SER A 79 -4.11 27.22 -6.26
C SER A 79 -4.07 25.83 -6.88
N SER A 80 -5.04 25.56 -7.77
CA SER A 80 -5.01 24.33 -8.55
C SER A 80 -3.73 24.26 -9.37
N GLN A 81 -3.13 25.40 -9.78
CA GLN A 81 -1.90 25.46 -10.58
C GLN A 81 -0.69 24.79 -9.92
N ASP A 82 -0.65 24.71 -8.60
CA ASP A 82 0.46 24.09 -7.87
C ASP A 82 0.38 22.55 -7.85
N PHE A 83 -0.75 21.98 -8.27
CA PHE A 83 -1.00 20.55 -8.20
C PHE A 83 -0.37 19.81 -9.38
N ASP A 84 0.40 18.77 -9.08
CA ASP A 84 0.91 17.84 -10.07
C ASP A 84 -0.18 16.87 -10.57
N MET A 85 0.14 16.12 -11.62
CA MET A 85 -0.77 15.14 -12.23
C MET A 85 -1.33 14.15 -11.19
N SER A 86 -0.49 13.68 -10.28
CA SER A 86 -0.84 12.70 -9.24
C SER A 86 -1.85 13.28 -8.25
N THR A 87 -1.63 14.52 -7.82
CA THR A 87 -2.49 15.27 -6.89
C THR A 87 -3.86 15.49 -7.53
N LEU A 88 -3.89 15.94 -8.79
CA LEU A 88 -5.14 16.13 -9.55
C LEU A 88 -5.93 14.84 -9.68
N LEU A 89 -5.27 13.73 -10.05
CA LEU A 89 -5.92 12.41 -10.13
C LEU A 89 -6.50 11.99 -8.78
N VAL A 90 -5.78 12.18 -7.65
CA VAL A 90 -6.30 11.84 -6.33
C VAL A 90 -7.53 12.68 -5.98
N LEU A 91 -7.51 13.99 -6.22
CA LEU A 91 -8.65 14.87 -5.97
C LEU A 91 -9.85 14.51 -6.85
N LEU A 92 -9.64 14.25 -8.13
CA LEU A 92 -10.69 13.86 -9.07
C LEU A 92 -11.35 12.53 -8.69
N THR A 93 -10.56 11.51 -8.33
CA THR A 93 -11.10 10.18 -8.04
C THR A 93 -11.69 10.03 -6.64
N ASN A 94 -11.44 10.99 -5.72
CA ASN A 94 -11.87 10.87 -4.33
C ASN A 94 -12.71 12.06 -3.84
N SER A 95 -12.49 13.27 -4.31
CA SER A 95 -13.11 14.47 -3.72
C SER A 95 -14.16 15.13 -4.63
N CYS A 96 -14.21 14.75 -5.91
CA CYS A 96 -15.11 15.34 -6.90
C CYS A 96 -16.44 14.58 -7.08
N GLY A 97 -16.73 13.57 -6.26
CA GLY A 97 -17.98 12.80 -6.33
C GLY A 97 -18.14 11.90 -7.57
N LEU A 98 -17.07 11.65 -8.31
CA LEU A 98 -17.08 10.79 -9.50
C LEU A 98 -17.20 9.31 -9.13
N VAL A 99 -17.96 8.54 -9.90
CA VAL A 99 -18.16 7.10 -9.69
C VAL A 99 -17.11 6.32 -10.48
N PRO A 100 -16.37 5.38 -9.87
CA PRO A 100 -15.39 4.58 -10.62
C PRO A 100 -16.03 3.84 -11.80
N PRO A 101 -15.29 3.63 -12.90
CA PRO A 101 -15.70 2.70 -13.95
C PRO A 101 -15.94 1.30 -13.39
N SER A 102 -16.62 0.43 -14.13
CA SER A 102 -16.88 -0.96 -13.70
C SER A 102 -15.60 -1.76 -13.39
N THR A 103 -14.47 -1.37 -13.98
CA THR A 103 -13.14 -1.96 -13.72
C THR A 103 -12.43 -1.38 -12.50
N GLY A 104 -12.99 -0.34 -11.88
CA GLY A 104 -12.36 0.48 -10.85
C GLY A 104 -11.30 1.45 -11.40
N TRP A 105 -10.76 2.30 -10.52
CA TRP A 105 -9.77 3.33 -10.89
C TRP A 105 -8.38 2.81 -11.26
N ASN A 106 -8.06 1.55 -10.93
CA ASN A 106 -6.69 1.01 -10.99
C ASN A 106 -6.46 0.01 -12.13
N LYS A 107 -7.49 -0.31 -12.92
CA LYS A 107 -7.42 -1.20 -14.08
C LYS A 107 -7.77 -0.42 -15.34
N LEU A 108 -7.24 -0.84 -16.48
CA LEU A 108 -7.53 -0.21 -17.77
C LEU A 108 -9.00 -0.48 -18.16
N PRO A 109 -9.84 0.56 -18.34
CA PRO A 109 -11.23 0.38 -18.75
C PRO A 109 -11.35 -0.12 -20.20
N PRO A 110 -12.46 -0.80 -20.57
CA PRO A 110 -12.71 -1.26 -21.93
C PRO A 110 -12.69 -0.11 -22.94
N ALA A 111 -12.10 -0.30 -24.13
CA ALA A 111 -11.98 0.76 -25.13
C ALA A 111 -13.29 1.50 -25.52
N PRO A 112 -14.48 0.85 -25.55
CA PRO A 112 -15.74 1.53 -25.84
C PRO A 112 -16.23 2.49 -24.75
N ASP A 113 -15.73 2.37 -23.51
CA ASP A 113 -16.15 3.24 -22.41
C ASP A 113 -15.50 4.62 -22.55
N LYS A 114 -16.26 5.58 -23.06
CA LYS A 114 -15.82 6.97 -23.28
C LYS A 114 -16.21 7.92 -22.15
N SER A 115 -16.58 7.39 -20.99
CA SER A 115 -16.88 8.22 -19.82
C SER A 115 -15.65 9.00 -19.35
N LYS A 116 -15.89 10.15 -18.72
CA LYS A 116 -14.85 10.98 -18.11
C LYS A 116 -14.04 10.16 -17.11
N GLU A 117 -14.72 9.34 -16.32
CA GLU A 117 -14.16 8.46 -15.30
C GLU A 117 -13.27 7.37 -15.91
N ALA A 118 -13.69 6.79 -17.04
CA ALA A 118 -12.83 5.87 -17.78
C ALA A 118 -11.58 6.55 -18.31
N HIS A 119 -11.68 7.80 -18.80
CA HIS A 119 -10.53 8.58 -19.23
C HIS A 119 -9.56 8.92 -18.08
N LEU A 120 -10.07 9.26 -16.90
CA LEU A 120 -9.23 9.44 -15.69
C LEU A 120 -8.50 8.16 -15.30
N ALA A 121 -9.20 7.01 -15.31
CA ALA A 121 -8.58 5.70 -15.04
C ALA A 121 -7.52 5.33 -16.09
N ARG A 122 -7.73 5.64 -17.37
CA ARG A 122 -6.73 5.47 -18.45
C ARG A 122 -5.50 6.33 -18.25
N LEU A 123 -5.66 7.63 -17.95
CA LEU A 123 -4.50 8.50 -17.66
C LEU A 123 -3.71 7.99 -16.46
N LYS A 124 -4.39 7.55 -15.40
CA LYS A 124 -3.75 6.92 -14.25
C LYS A 124 -2.96 5.67 -14.64
N HIS A 125 -3.49 4.83 -15.52
CA HIS A 125 -2.81 3.65 -16.05
C HIS A 125 -1.59 4.01 -16.92
N PHE A 126 -1.75 4.89 -17.90
CA PHE A 126 -0.65 5.25 -18.82
C PHE A 126 0.48 5.98 -18.10
N ARG A 127 0.18 6.82 -17.10
CA ARG A 127 1.19 7.40 -16.22
C ARG A 127 2.07 6.33 -15.57
N ARG A 128 1.47 5.26 -15.04
CA ARG A 128 2.20 4.13 -14.46
C ARG A 128 3.02 3.37 -15.50
N ALA A 129 2.51 3.22 -16.72
CA ALA A 129 3.24 2.60 -17.82
C ALA A 129 4.49 3.42 -18.19
N VAL A 130 4.38 4.75 -18.27
CA VAL A 130 5.54 5.63 -18.53
C VAL A 130 6.52 5.61 -17.36
N TYR A 131 6.04 5.56 -16.10
CA TYR A 131 6.91 5.43 -14.92
C TYR A 131 7.73 4.14 -14.89
N ALA A 132 7.29 3.07 -15.57
CA ALA A 132 8.07 1.84 -15.65
C ALA A 132 9.40 2.05 -16.40
N HIS A 133 9.47 3.07 -17.27
CA HIS A 133 10.65 3.37 -18.08
C HIS A 133 11.64 4.32 -17.41
N THR A 134 11.37 4.85 -16.21
CA THR A 134 12.28 5.83 -15.54
C THR A 134 13.69 5.29 -15.28
N THR A 135 13.84 3.97 -15.11
CA THR A 135 15.12 3.33 -14.77
C THR A 135 16.13 3.47 -15.90
N TYR A 136 15.67 3.36 -17.15
CA TYR A 136 16.52 3.44 -18.33
C TYR A 136 16.26 4.71 -19.15
N ALA A 137 15.13 5.35 -18.90
CA ALA A 137 14.68 6.61 -19.46
C ALA A 137 14.78 6.68 -21.00
N TYR A 138 14.42 5.59 -21.66
CA TYR A 138 14.27 5.49 -23.12
C TYR A 138 13.02 4.64 -23.44
N VAL A 139 12.38 4.86 -24.58
CA VAL A 139 11.23 4.09 -25.07
C VAL A 139 11.38 3.81 -26.56
N LYS A 140 11.25 2.54 -26.97
CA LYS A 140 11.35 2.12 -28.38
C LYS A 140 10.18 2.64 -29.20
N ASP A 141 10.40 2.90 -30.49
CA ASP A 141 9.41 3.51 -31.39
C ASP A 141 8.03 2.84 -31.44
N PRO A 142 7.89 1.49 -31.46
CA PRO A 142 6.56 0.86 -31.50
C PRO A 142 5.76 1.12 -30.22
N GLU A 143 6.44 1.10 -29.07
CA GLU A 143 5.81 1.37 -27.78
C GLU A 143 5.51 2.86 -27.61
N PHE A 144 6.44 3.73 -28.02
CA PHE A 144 6.23 5.17 -28.07
C PHE A 144 5.00 5.52 -28.91
N SER A 145 4.92 5.02 -30.14
CA SER A 145 3.81 5.29 -31.06
C SER A 145 2.46 4.88 -30.48
N ARG A 146 2.41 3.72 -29.80
CA ARG A 146 1.22 3.22 -29.11
C ARG A 146 0.84 4.12 -27.94
N LEU A 147 1.76 4.34 -26.99
CA LEU A 147 1.51 5.13 -25.79
C LEU A 147 1.15 6.58 -26.14
N TRP A 148 1.86 7.17 -27.08
CA TRP A 148 1.61 8.52 -27.57
C TRP A 148 0.18 8.65 -28.08
N LYS A 149 -0.23 7.77 -29.01
CA LYS A 149 -1.58 7.78 -29.59
C LYS A 149 -2.66 7.64 -28.51
N GLU A 150 -2.52 6.66 -27.62
CA GLU A 150 -3.50 6.39 -26.57
C GLU A 150 -3.61 7.55 -25.58
N ILE A 151 -2.49 8.11 -25.12
CA ILE A 151 -2.49 9.24 -24.19
C ILE A 151 -3.10 10.48 -24.85
N CYS A 152 -2.74 10.77 -26.10
CA CYS A 152 -3.27 11.92 -26.84
C CYS A 152 -4.79 11.84 -27.02
N ASN A 153 -5.29 10.67 -27.41
CA ASN A 153 -6.73 10.44 -27.54
C ASN A 153 -7.46 10.71 -26.23
N VAL A 154 -6.94 10.19 -25.11
CA VAL A 154 -7.55 10.40 -23.80
C VAL A 154 -7.53 11.88 -23.39
N ILE A 155 -6.42 12.59 -23.63
CA ILE A 155 -6.32 14.03 -23.31
C ILE A 155 -7.34 14.83 -24.13
N VAL A 156 -7.47 14.56 -25.43
CA VAL A 156 -8.40 15.28 -26.31
C VAL A 156 -9.87 14.94 -25.98
N GLU A 157 -10.17 13.67 -25.68
CA GLU A 157 -11.52 13.25 -25.27
C GLU A 157 -11.89 13.81 -23.88
N LEU A 158 -10.92 14.05 -23.00
CA LEU A 158 -11.14 14.61 -21.67
C LEU A 158 -11.26 16.15 -21.67
N GLY A 159 -10.32 16.84 -22.33
CA GLY A 159 -10.19 18.30 -22.29
C GLY A 159 -10.71 19.04 -23.53
N GLY A 160 -11.08 18.30 -24.59
CA GLY A 160 -11.61 18.84 -25.84
C GLY A 160 -10.56 19.09 -26.93
N ALA A 161 -11.05 19.50 -28.11
CA ALA A 161 -10.24 19.63 -29.34
C ALA A 161 -9.08 20.63 -29.25
N GLY A 162 -9.15 21.61 -28.33
CA GLY A 162 -8.09 22.61 -28.12
C GLY A 162 -6.73 22.00 -27.75
N TYR A 163 -6.73 20.83 -27.13
CA TYR A 163 -5.50 20.11 -26.79
C TYR A 163 -4.79 19.51 -28.01
N GLY A 164 -5.51 19.25 -29.12
CA GLY A 164 -4.93 18.68 -30.33
C GLY A 164 -3.81 19.55 -30.93
N THR A 165 -3.94 20.87 -30.85
CA THR A 165 -2.92 21.82 -31.31
C THR A 165 -1.67 21.76 -30.42
N ALA A 166 -1.83 21.74 -29.10
CA ALA A 166 -0.72 21.65 -28.15
C ALA A 166 0.06 20.33 -28.31
N ILE A 167 -0.66 19.22 -28.50
CA ILE A 167 -0.10 17.90 -28.76
C ILE A 167 0.69 17.88 -30.07
N SER A 168 0.14 18.48 -31.13
CA SER A 168 0.77 18.51 -32.45
C SER A 168 2.08 19.30 -32.44
N ARG A 169 2.12 20.45 -31.75
CA ARG A 169 3.36 21.21 -31.52
C ARG A 169 4.40 20.37 -30.77
N LEU A 170 4.00 19.76 -29.65
CA LEU A 170 4.89 18.92 -28.84
C LEU A 170 5.49 17.74 -29.61
N LYS A 171 4.74 17.16 -30.55
CA LYS A 171 5.24 16.06 -31.39
C LYS A 171 6.29 16.51 -32.39
N ASN A 172 6.08 17.67 -33.01
CA ASN A 172 6.84 18.10 -34.18
C ASN A 172 8.01 19.02 -33.82
N ASP A 173 7.95 19.70 -32.67
CA ASP A 173 9.02 20.58 -32.22
C ASP A 173 10.27 19.77 -31.86
N SER A 174 11.43 20.26 -32.29
CA SER A 174 12.73 19.71 -31.87
C SER A 174 12.93 19.97 -30.38
N LEU A 175 13.20 18.91 -29.62
CA LEU A 175 13.50 19.02 -28.20
C LEU A 175 14.99 19.29 -28.01
N HIS A 176 15.33 20.39 -27.34
CA HIS A 176 16.71 20.68 -26.98
C HIS A 176 17.19 19.71 -25.90
N ALA A 177 18.50 19.44 -25.86
CA ALA A 177 19.08 18.45 -24.96
C ALA A 177 18.75 18.74 -23.48
N ASP A 178 18.79 20.01 -23.08
CA ASP A 178 18.45 20.47 -21.74
C ASP A 178 16.97 20.24 -21.40
N THR A 179 16.08 20.40 -22.38
CA THR A 179 14.64 20.14 -22.20
C THR A 179 14.36 18.66 -22.01
N VAL A 180 15.05 17.80 -22.75
CA VAL A 180 14.96 16.33 -22.59
C VAL A 180 15.39 15.94 -21.18
N GLU A 181 16.52 16.45 -20.71
CA GLU A 181 17.04 16.13 -19.38
C GLU A 181 16.11 16.66 -18.27
N HIS A 182 15.59 17.88 -18.41
CA HIS A 182 14.64 18.46 -17.48
C HIS A 182 13.42 17.56 -17.23
N TYR A 183 12.75 17.09 -18.29
CA TYR A 183 11.56 16.25 -18.14
C TYR A 183 11.87 14.85 -17.63
N ARG A 184 13.05 14.30 -17.94
CA ARG A 184 13.53 13.04 -17.36
C ARG A 184 13.69 13.17 -15.85
N GLN A 185 14.34 14.24 -15.39
CA GLN A 185 14.55 14.50 -13.98
C GLN A 185 13.23 14.73 -13.25
N LEU A 186 12.33 15.55 -13.80
CA LEU A 186 11.05 15.87 -13.18
C LEU A 186 10.16 14.62 -13.00
N LEU A 187 10.06 13.77 -14.03
CA LEU A 187 9.28 12.54 -13.92
C LEU A 187 9.91 11.53 -12.95
N ASN A 188 11.25 11.43 -12.96
CA ASN A 188 11.99 10.59 -12.02
C ASN A 188 11.79 11.06 -10.58
N GLN A 189 11.84 12.37 -10.33
CA GLN A 189 11.57 12.95 -9.03
C GLN A 189 10.17 12.59 -8.55
N TRP A 190 9.14 12.75 -9.40
CA TRP A 190 7.77 12.40 -9.02
C TRP A 190 7.60 10.90 -8.72
N LYS A 191 8.27 10.03 -9.46
CA LYS A 191 8.28 8.59 -9.15
C LYS A 191 8.98 8.31 -7.81
N GLN A 192 10.15 8.91 -7.58
CA GLN A 192 10.89 8.72 -6.33
C GLN A 192 10.08 9.25 -5.14
N ASP A 193 9.41 10.39 -5.27
CA ASP A 193 8.53 10.92 -4.24
C ASP A 193 7.35 9.97 -3.93
N GLU A 194 6.83 9.24 -4.93
CA GLU A 194 5.82 8.19 -4.69
C GLU A 194 6.41 6.90 -4.08
N VAL A 195 7.61 6.49 -4.47
CA VAL A 195 8.28 5.27 -3.99
C VAL A 195 8.82 5.45 -2.58
N ASN A 196 9.63 6.50 -2.35
CA ASN A 196 10.14 6.87 -1.03
C ASN A 196 9.01 7.04 -0.02
N PHE A 197 7.87 7.57 -0.47
CA PHE A 197 6.70 7.68 0.38
C PHE A 197 6.09 6.32 0.75
N LYS A 198 6.04 5.37 -0.18
CA LYS A 198 5.59 3.99 0.10
C LYS A 198 6.57 3.22 0.98
N GLU A 199 7.87 3.44 0.81
CA GLU A 199 8.91 2.82 1.64
C GLU A 199 8.94 3.42 3.05
N ALA A 200 8.99 4.75 3.17
CA ALA A 200 8.87 5.45 4.45
C ALA A 200 7.53 5.15 5.14
N PHE A 201 6.46 4.86 4.39
CA PHE A 201 5.22 4.37 4.96
C PHE A 201 5.34 2.95 5.48
N ARG A 202 5.95 2.02 4.74
CA ARG A 202 6.21 0.66 5.24
C ARG A 202 7.07 0.68 6.51
N GLU A 203 8.08 1.55 6.55
CA GLU A 203 8.91 1.78 7.74
C GLU A 203 8.12 2.44 8.87
N LEU A 204 7.28 3.45 8.60
CA LEU A 204 6.44 4.09 9.61
C LEU A 204 5.30 3.19 10.10
N GLU A 205 4.76 2.29 9.28
CA GLU A 205 3.83 1.25 9.72
C GLU A 205 4.55 0.22 10.57
N ALA A 206 5.76 -0.20 10.16
CA ALA A 206 6.60 -1.06 10.98
C ALA A 206 6.93 -0.40 12.34
N VAL A 207 7.29 0.89 12.35
CA VAL A 207 7.63 1.65 13.57
C VAL A 207 6.39 1.97 14.40
N LYS A 208 5.25 2.36 13.83
CA LYS A 208 4.01 2.61 14.59
C LYS A 208 3.40 1.35 15.17
N LYS A 209 3.52 0.21 14.47
CA LYS A 209 3.12 -1.10 14.98
C LYS A 209 4.04 -1.55 16.14
N VAL A 210 5.32 -1.15 16.10
CA VAL A 210 6.27 -1.36 17.20
C VAL A 210 6.03 -0.37 18.37
N GLU A 211 5.88 0.94 18.14
CA GLU A 211 5.75 1.94 19.21
C GLU A 211 4.41 1.94 19.93
N HIS A 212 3.28 1.66 19.25
CA HIS A 212 1.97 1.70 19.89
C HIS A 212 1.69 0.46 20.77
N THR A 213 2.47 -0.60 20.61
CA THR A 213 2.23 -1.88 21.30
C THR A 213 3.10 -2.07 22.55
N MET A 214 4.14 -1.27 22.77
CA MET A 214 5.19 -1.58 23.77
C MET A 214 5.26 -0.62 24.97
N LYS A 215 4.48 0.47 24.97
CA LYS A 215 4.52 1.47 26.07
C LYS A 215 3.65 1.13 27.28
N GLU A 216 2.97 -0.01 27.28
CA GLU A 216 2.00 -0.41 28.29
C GLU A 216 2.59 -1.51 29.18
N THR A 217 2.58 -1.33 30.50
CA THR A 217 3.21 -2.20 31.49
C THR A 217 2.72 -3.65 31.34
N LEU A 218 3.57 -4.53 30.80
CA LEU A 218 3.32 -5.96 30.67
C LEU A 218 3.13 -6.60 32.05
N LYS A 219 1.96 -7.20 32.28
CA LYS A 219 1.72 -8.08 33.42
C LYS A 219 1.70 -9.52 32.95
N LEU A 220 2.75 -10.28 33.27
CA LEU A 220 2.83 -11.70 32.97
C LEU A 220 1.88 -12.48 33.90
N GLY A 221 1.08 -13.37 33.31
CA GLY A 221 0.13 -14.25 33.99
C GLY A 221 0.60 -15.70 34.01
N GLU A 222 -0.36 -16.63 33.98
CA GLU A 222 -0.11 -18.07 34.06
C GLU A 222 0.64 -18.63 32.84
N PHE A 223 1.39 -19.72 33.03
CA PHE A 223 2.05 -20.45 31.97
C PHE A 223 1.03 -21.30 31.17
N LEU A 224 1.01 -21.14 29.85
CA LEU A 224 0.07 -21.82 28.96
C LEU A 224 0.67 -23.05 28.27
N GLY A 225 1.99 -23.04 28.02
CA GLY A 225 2.68 -24.15 27.38
C GLY A 225 4.08 -23.79 26.89
N GLY A 226 4.91 -24.77 26.59
CA GLY A 226 6.28 -24.55 26.11
C GLY A 226 6.92 -25.80 25.52
N GLY A 227 7.82 -25.59 24.56
CA GLY A 227 8.58 -26.63 23.87
C GLY A 227 9.86 -26.06 23.26
N ALA A 228 10.43 -26.72 22.24
CA ALA A 228 11.65 -26.29 21.56
C ALA A 228 11.58 -24.86 20.95
N TYR A 229 10.39 -24.29 20.82
CA TYR A 229 10.14 -22.99 20.17
C TYR A 229 9.89 -21.84 21.15
N GLY A 230 10.15 -22.03 22.45
CA GLY A 230 9.95 -21.01 23.49
C GLY A 230 8.81 -21.32 24.47
N LYS A 231 8.60 -20.39 25.41
CA LYS A 231 7.59 -20.50 26.48
C LYS A 231 6.44 -19.54 26.22
N VAL A 232 5.20 -19.96 26.44
CA VAL A 232 4.00 -19.15 26.24
C VAL A 232 3.31 -18.90 27.57
N TYR A 233 2.99 -17.64 27.83
CA TYR A 233 2.30 -17.18 29.03
C TYR A 233 1.04 -16.41 28.65
N LYS A 234 0.03 -16.41 29.53
CA LYS A 234 -1.04 -15.41 29.48
C LYS A 234 -0.44 -14.06 29.88
N CYS A 235 -0.91 -12.98 29.29
CA CYS A 235 -0.54 -11.64 29.71
C CYS A 235 -1.71 -10.67 29.52
N PHE A 236 -1.58 -9.48 30.06
CA PHE A 236 -2.55 -8.40 29.88
C PHE A 236 -1.87 -7.18 29.28
N LEU A 237 -2.39 -6.71 28.15
CA LEU A 237 -2.01 -5.45 27.53
C LEU A 237 -2.95 -4.35 28.04
N ASN A 238 -2.40 -3.20 28.43
CA ASN A 238 -3.09 -2.15 29.18
C ASN A 238 -3.43 -0.96 28.30
N SER A 239 -4.48 -1.07 27.48
CA SER A 239 -4.85 0.02 26.57
C SER A 239 -5.94 0.91 27.16
N ASN A 240 -5.65 2.21 27.32
CA ASN A 240 -6.59 3.22 27.84
C ASN A 240 -7.24 2.85 29.19
N GLY A 241 -6.53 2.10 30.04
CA GLY A 241 -7.02 1.64 31.34
C GLY A 241 -7.86 0.35 31.32
N PHE A 242 -7.99 -0.31 30.17
CA PHE A 242 -8.62 -1.63 30.04
C PHE A 242 -7.55 -2.72 29.85
N GLU A 243 -7.60 -3.76 30.69
CA GLU A 243 -6.76 -4.95 30.56
C GLU A 243 -7.32 -5.87 29.47
N HIS A 244 -6.61 -5.99 28.35
CA HIS A 244 -6.93 -6.95 27.29
C HIS A 244 -6.13 -8.24 27.48
N PRO A 245 -6.78 -9.40 27.70
CA PRO A 245 -6.08 -10.67 27.83
C PRO A 245 -5.46 -11.10 26.49
N CYS A 246 -4.20 -11.52 26.54
CA CYS A 246 -3.40 -11.94 25.39
C CYS A 246 -2.53 -13.15 25.78
N ALA A 247 -1.90 -13.77 24.79
CA ALA A 247 -0.79 -14.70 25.00
C ALA A 247 0.53 -14.02 24.58
N VAL A 248 1.60 -14.29 25.31
CA VAL A 248 2.96 -13.87 24.96
C VAL A 248 3.87 -15.08 24.86
N LYS A 249 4.52 -15.26 23.71
CA LYS A 249 5.56 -16.25 23.50
C LYS A 249 6.93 -15.60 23.70
N VAL A 250 7.77 -16.23 24.51
CA VAL A 250 9.04 -15.69 24.99
C VAL A 250 10.19 -16.61 24.60
N VAL A 251 11.21 -16.04 23.98
CA VAL A 251 12.47 -16.71 23.61
C VAL A 251 13.65 -15.92 24.19
N GLU A 252 14.52 -16.59 24.94
CA GLU A 252 15.73 -16.00 25.53
C GLU A 252 16.82 -15.85 24.46
N ILE A 253 17.46 -14.68 24.41
CA ILE A 253 18.60 -14.38 23.54
C ILE A 253 19.88 -14.63 24.34
N LYS A 254 20.61 -15.69 24.00
CA LYS A 254 21.93 -15.99 24.55
C LYS A 254 23.02 -15.62 23.52
N PRO A 255 23.79 -14.54 23.74
CA PRO A 255 24.70 -13.99 22.73
C PRO A 255 25.83 -14.94 22.27
N HIS A 256 26.16 -15.96 23.08
CA HIS A 256 27.32 -16.82 22.88
C HIS A 256 26.98 -18.28 22.51
N SER A 257 25.72 -18.61 22.27
CA SER A 257 25.29 -19.95 21.83
C SER A 257 24.76 -19.93 20.40
N THR A 258 25.38 -20.73 19.54
CA THR A 258 24.99 -20.91 18.13
C THR A 258 23.59 -21.54 17.98
N GLU A 259 23.22 -22.45 18.88
CA GLU A 259 21.88 -23.05 18.96
C GLU A 259 20.82 -21.97 19.21
N THR A 260 21.04 -21.11 20.19
CA THR A 260 20.11 -20.02 20.53
C THR A 260 20.01 -18.97 19.42
N ARG A 261 21.10 -18.71 18.68
CA ARG A 261 21.04 -17.84 17.50
C ARG A 261 20.09 -18.40 16.43
N THR A 262 20.12 -19.71 16.20
CA THR A 262 19.23 -20.38 15.23
C THR A 262 17.78 -20.31 15.68
N GLU A 263 17.51 -20.54 16.97
CA GLU A 263 16.16 -20.40 17.56
C GLU A 263 15.63 -18.97 17.46
N VAL A 264 16.49 -17.98 17.74
CA VAL A 264 16.16 -16.54 17.62
C VAL A 264 15.86 -16.17 16.17
N ASP A 265 16.64 -16.65 15.20
CA ASP A 265 16.41 -16.37 13.78
C ASP A 265 15.09 -17.01 13.29
N VAL A 266 14.81 -18.25 13.70
CA VAL A 266 13.51 -18.91 13.42
C VAL A 266 12.35 -18.11 14.03
N PHE A 267 12.51 -17.63 15.27
CA PHE A 267 11.49 -16.85 15.96
C PHE A 267 11.28 -15.47 15.33
N LYS A 268 12.35 -14.77 14.90
CA LYS A 268 12.25 -13.51 14.16
C LYS A 268 11.55 -13.69 12.82
N ASN A 269 11.79 -14.82 12.14
CA ASN A 269 11.07 -15.16 10.91
C ASN A 269 9.58 -15.43 11.18
N GLU A 270 9.23 -16.12 12.28
CA GLU A 270 7.84 -16.32 12.72
C GLU A 270 7.15 -14.98 12.99
N ILE A 271 7.79 -14.07 13.73
CA ILE A 271 7.29 -12.70 13.96
C ILE A 271 7.06 -11.98 12.63
N SER A 272 8.04 -12.01 11.73
CA SER A 272 7.97 -11.35 10.42
C SER A 272 6.76 -11.83 9.62
N ILE A 273 6.58 -13.15 9.52
CA ILE A 273 5.46 -13.76 8.78
C ILE A 273 4.12 -13.41 9.46
N LEU A 274 3.95 -13.75 10.75
CA LEU A 274 2.69 -13.54 11.47
C LEU A 274 2.27 -12.06 11.50
N SER A 275 3.24 -11.13 11.55
CA SER A 275 2.95 -9.70 11.54
C SER A 275 2.25 -9.20 10.26
N THR A 276 2.34 -9.95 9.16
CA THR A 276 1.74 -9.58 7.86
C THR A 276 0.37 -10.20 7.63
N LEU A 277 -0.01 -11.22 8.41
CA LEU A 277 -1.20 -12.02 8.16
C LEU A 277 -2.40 -11.47 8.92
N LYS A 278 -3.54 -11.31 8.22
CA LYS A 278 -4.81 -10.90 8.83
C LYS A 278 -5.96 -11.69 8.22
N HIS A 279 -6.44 -12.70 8.95
CA HIS A 279 -7.53 -13.56 8.50
C HIS A 279 -8.25 -14.19 9.70
N GLU A 280 -9.56 -14.48 9.57
CA GLU A 280 -10.39 -15.03 10.66
C GLU A 280 -9.94 -16.43 11.13
N ARG A 281 -9.18 -17.16 10.30
CA ARG A 281 -8.68 -18.52 10.57
C ARG A 281 -7.17 -18.58 10.88
N ILE A 282 -6.50 -17.44 11.01
CA ILE A 282 -5.08 -17.33 11.37
C ILE A 282 -4.99 -16.63 12.71
N LEU A 283 -4.06 -17.05 13.57
CA LEU A 283 -3.88 -16.42 14.87
C LEU A 283 -3.54 -14.93 14.72
N THR A 284 -4.20 -14.10 15.52
CA THR A 284 -4.00 -12.66 15.43
C THR A 284 -2.71 -12.26 16.12
N TYR A 285 -1.80 -11.65 15.36
CA TYR A 285 -0.60 -10.98 15.89
C TYR A 285 -0.99 -9.63 16.51
N TYR A 286 -0.54 -9.37 17.73
CA TYR A 286 -0.70 -8.07 18.40
C TYR A 286 0.58 -7.24 18.37
N GLY A 287 1.75 -7.83 18.58
CA GLY A 287 3.02 -7.11 18.61
C GLY A 287 4.22 -7.98 18.96
N SER A 288 5.41 -7.39 19.01
CA SER A 288 6.61 -8.07 19.50
C SER A 288 7.62 -7.10 20.10
N GLU A 289 8.28 -7.50 21.19
CA GLU A 289 9.30 -6.71 21.91
C GLU A 289 10.63 -7.45 21.96
N GLU A 290 11.73 -6.72 21.90
CA GLU A 290 13.02 -7.21 22.41
C GLU A 290 13.33 -6.45 23.70
N LYS A 291 13.33 -7.16 24.84
CA LYS A 291 13.56 -6.56 26.16
C LYS A 291 14.28 -7.53 27.08
N ASP A 292 15.25 -7.03 27.83
CA ASP A 292 16.00 -7.79 28.84
C ASP A 292 16.57 -9.12 28.31
N ASN A 293 17.16 -9.11 27.11
CA ASN A 293 17.62 -10.32 26.39
C ASN A 293 16.52 -11.37 26.12
N HIS A 294 15.27 -10.95 25.98
CA HIS A 294 14.17 -11.81 25.61
C HIS A 294 13.39 -11.20 24.43
N LEU A 295 13.05 -12.03 23.45
CA LEU A 295 12.08 -11.71 22.43
C LEU A 295 10.69 -12.12 22.91
N HIS A 296 9.75 -11.19 22.86
CA HIS A 296 8.35 -11.37 23.21
C HIS A 296 7.52 -11.25 21.95
N LEU A 297 6.59 -12.18 21.73
CA LEU A 297 5.59 -12.15 20.66
C LEU A 297 4.21 -12.16 21.29
N PHE A 298 3.48 -11.06 21.16
CA PHE A 298 2.12 -10.88 21.67
C PHE A 298 1.10 -11.29 20.62
N MET A 299 0.15 -12.13 21.03
CA MET A 299 -0.86 -12.72 20.16
C MET A 299 -2.19 -12.90 20.88
N GLU A 300 -3.24 -13.18 20.12
CA GLU A 300 -4.55 -13.55 20.65
C GLU A 300 -4.49 -14.73 21.61
N LEU A 301 -5.20 -14.61 22.73
CA LEU A 301 -5.31 -15.69 23.70
C LEU A 301 -6.32 -16.73 23.21
N MET A 302 -5.87 -17.98 23.05
CA MET A 302 -6.73 -19.10 22.66
C MET A 302 -7.17 -19.89 23.89
N GLU A 303 -8.27 -19.47 24.51
CA GLU A 303 -8.69 -19.95 25.85
C GLU A 303 -9.00 -21.46 25.93
N ARG A 304 -9.36 -22.11 24.81
CA ARG A 304 -9.70 -23.54 24.80
C ARG A 304 -8.50 -24.44 24.44
N GLY A 305 -7.31 -23.86 24.28
CA GLY A 305 -6.07 -24.60 24.02
C GLY A 305 -6.00 -25.20 22.61
N SER A 306 -5.29 -26.32 22.47
CA SER A 306 -5.06 -26.95 21.17
C SER A 306 -6.19 -27.90 20.75
N LEU A 307 -6.40 -28.04 19.44
CA LEU A 307 -7.30 -29.05 18.86
C LEU A 307 -6.84 -30.47 19.24
N TYR A 308 -5.53 -30.69 19.40
CA TYR A 308 -4.99 -31.95 19.88
C TYR A 308 -5.51 -32.29 21.29
N ASP A 309 -5.47 -31.33 22.22
CA ASP A 309 -5.97 -31.53 23.57
C ASP A 309 -7.47 -31.77 23.59
N TYR A 310 -8.21 -31.07 22.73
CA TYR A 310 -9.65 -31.28 22.56
C TYR A 310 -9.98 -32.69 22.08
N ILE A 311 -9.31 -33.16 21.01
CA ILE A 311 -9.50 -34.50 20.47
C ILE A 311 -9.10 -35.56 21.51
N LYS A 312 -7.97 -35.35 22.20
CA LYS A 312 -7.49 -36.26 23.25
C LYS A 312 -8.50 -36.39 24.39
N LYS A 313 -9.13 -35.29 24.82
CA LYS A 313 -10.19 -35.31 25.84
C LYS A 313 -11.46 -35.97 25.33
N LYS A 314 -11.88 -35.66 24.10
CA LYS A 314 -13.12 -36.18 23.50
C LYS A 314 -13.02 -37.64 23.04
N LYS A 315 -11.80 -38.15 22.83
CA LYS A 315 -11.45 -39.47 22.28
C LYS A 315 -11.79 -39.66 20.80
N CYS A 316 -12.92 -39.15 20.33
CA CYS A 316 -13.31 -39.19 18.92
C CYS A 316 -14.09 -37.94 18.50
N LEU A 317 -13.93 -37.53 17.25
CA LEU A 317 -14.76 -36.51 16.62
C LEU A 317 -15.81 -37.21 15.78
N ASP A 318 -17.03 -36.69 15.76
CA ASP A 318 -18.00 -37.13 14.76
C ASP A 318 -17.68 -36.54 13.38
N GLU A 319 -18.38 -37.02 12.35
CA GLU A 319 -18.15 -36.57 10.97
C GLU A 319 -18.45 -35.07 10.80
N TRP A 320 -19.44 -34.55 11.51
CA TRP A 320 -19.85 -33.15 11.39
C TRP A 320 -18.77 -32.22 11.97
N GLU A 321 -18.25 -32.54 13.15
CA GLU A 321 -17.16 -31.81 13.77
C GLU A 321 -15.87 -31.91 12.98
N SER A 322 -15.54 -33.11 12.48
CA SER A 322 -14.39 -33.33 11.61
C SER A 322 -14.48 -32.43 10.38
N ARG A 323 -15.63 -32.44 9.68
CA ARG A 323 -15.88 -31.56 8.53
C ARG A 323 -15.75 -30.09 8.89
N LYS A 324 -16.27 -29.68 10.05
CA LYS A 324 -16.19 -28.29 10.54
C LYS A 324 -14.74 -27.86 10.76
N PHE A 325 -13.95 -28.64 11.51
CA PHE A 325 -12.54 -28.33 11.75
C PHE A 325 -11.72 -28.35 10.46
N THR A 326 -11.90 -29.38 9.62
CA THR A 326 -11.21 -29.48 8.33
C THR A 326 -11.50 -28.27 7.44
N ARG A 327 -12.76 -27.83 7.34
CA ARG A 327 -13.10 -26.63 6.55
C ARG A 327 -12.35 -25.39 7.04
N GLN A 328 -12.30 -25.18 8.36
CA GLN A 328 -11.64 -24.02 8.96
C GLN A 328 -10.12 -24.04 8.78
N ILE A 329 -9.50 -25.23 8.86
CA ILE A 329 -8.09 -25.43 8.51
C ILE A 329 -7.86 -25.02 7.07
N LEU A 330 -8.66 -25.54 6.15
CA LEU A 330 -8.47 -25.32 4.71
C LEU A 330 -8.72 -23.86 4.31
N GLU A 331 -9.66 -23.17 4.96
CA GLU A 331 -9.86 -21.72 4.81
C GLU A 331 -8.59 -20.94 5.20
N GLY A 332 -7.96 -21.28 6.33
CA GLY A 332 -6.70 -20.67 6.77
C GLY A 332 -5.52 -20.99 5.82
N VAL A 333 -5.36 -22.26 5.44
CA VAL A 333 -4.30 -22.70 4.51
C VAL A 333 -4.46 -22.05 3.14
N SER A 334 -5.69 -21.94 2.63
CA SER A 334 -5.97 -21.27 1.37
C SER A 334 -5.53 -19.80 1.41
N PHE A 335 -5.76 -19.10 2.51
CA PHE A 335 -5.31 -17.72 2.71
C PHE A 335 -3.77 -17.62 2.77
N LEU A 336 -3.10 -18.51 3.51
CA LEU A 336 -1.64 -18.52 3.57
C LEU A 336 -1.03 -18.72 2.17
N HIS A 337 -1.59 -19.64 1.39
CA HIS A 337 -1.14 -19.89 0.03
C HIS A 337 -1.39 -18.69 -0.91
N SER A 338 -2.47 -17.91 -0.73
CA SER A 338 -2.69 -16.69 -1.52
C SER A 338 -1.68 -15.58 -1.21
N GLU A 339 -1.13 -15.58 0.01
CA GLU A 339 -0.05 -14.67 0.43
C GLU A 339 1.36 -15.24 0.15
N ASN A 340 1.47 -16.34 -0.61
CA ASN A 340 2.73 -17.07 -0.90
C ASN A 340 3.47 -17.60 0.34
N VAL A 341 2.74 -17.93 1.41
CA VAL A 341 3.30 -18.49 2.65
C VAL A 341 3.02 -20.00 2.71
N ILE A 342 4.07 -20.80 2.87
CA ILE A 342 3.96 -22.23 3.18
C ILE A 342 4.24 -22.42 4.67
N HIS A 343 3.24 -22.87 5.41
CA HIS A 343 3.29 -22.98 6.87
C HIS A 343 4.23 -24.07 7.40
N ARG A 344 4.25 -25.25 6.76
CA ARG A 344 5.12 -26.41 7.07
C ARG A 344 4.91 -27.14 8.41
N ASP A 345 4.12 -26.62 9.35
CA ASP A 345 3.86 -27.28 10.65
C ASP A 345 2.45 -26.94 11.21
N ILE A 346 1.40 -27.27 10.47
CA ILE A 346 0.03 -26.87 10.82
C ILE A 346 -0.43 -27.49 12.14
N LYS A 347 -0.74 -26.65 13.13
CA LYS A 347 -1.31 -27.05 14.44
C LYS A 347 -2.56 -26.25 14.79
N GLY A 348 -3.61 -26.95 15.23
CA GLY A 348 -4.90 -26.33 15.54
C GLY A 348 -5.02 -25.79 16.95
N ILE A 349 -5.62 -24.61 17.06
CA ILE A 349 -5.90 -23.89 18.32
C ILE A 349 -7.35 -23.38 18.32
N LEU A 350 -8.00 -23.39 19.50
CA LEU A 350 -9.46 -23.22 19.65
C LEU A 350 -9.83 -21.95 20.45
N SER A 351 -10.83 -21.18 19.97
CA SER A 351 -11.37 -19.97 20.64
C SER A 351 -12.71 -20.23 21.39
N GLU A 352 -13.34 -19.17 21.94
CA GLU A 352 -14.56 -19.18 22.78
C GLU A 352 -15.82 -19.89 22.23
N GLU A 353 -16.75 -20.20 23.15
CA GLU A 353 -17.88 -21.15 23.02
C GLU A 353 -19.04 -20.74 22.09
N TYR A 354 -19.13 -19.47 21.67
CA TYR A 354 -20.22 -18.97 20.81
C TYR A 354 -19.81 -18.58 19.39
N SER A 355 -18.53 -18.73 19.04
CA SER A 355 -18.03 -18.52 17.67
C SER A 355 -17.42 -19.80 17.14
N PRO A 356 -17.83 -20.31 15.95
CA PRO A 356 -17.21 -21.46 15.32
C PRO A 356 -15.86 -21.03 14.70
N THR A 357 -14.88 -20.60 15.48
CA THR A 357 -13.59 -20.09 14.99
C THR A 357 -12.44 -20.98 15.49
N SER A 358 -11.99 -21.94 14.67
CA SER A 358 -10.67 -22.55 14.85
C SER A 358 -9.64 -21.72 14.09
N LYS A 359 -8.52 -21.42 14.73
CA LYS A 359 -7.39 -20.70 14.14
C LYS A 359 -6.15 -21.61 14.17
N TYR A 360 -5.11 -21.25 13.42
CA TYR A 360 -3.88 -22.02 13.26
C TYR A 360 -2.66 -21.08 13.24
N VAL A 361 -1.50 -21.59 13.69
CA VAL A 361 -0.16 -20.94 13.61
C VAL A 361 0.84 -21.92 13.09
#